data_AF-A0A8D0XZC4-F1
#
_entry.id   AF-A0A8D0XZC4-F1
#
_cell.length_a   1.000
_cell.length_b   1.000
_cell.length_c   1.000
_cell.angle_alpha   90.00
_cell.angle_beta   90.00
_cell.angle_gamma   90.00
#
_symmetry.space_group_name_H-M   'P 1'
#
loop_
_entity.id
_entity.type
_entity.pdbx_description
1 polymer ?
#
loop_
_entity_poly.entity_id
_entity_poly.type
_entity_poly.pdbx_seq_one_letter_code
_entity_poly.pdbx_strand_id
1 'polypeptide(L)'
;MPGSSLGHTGAVCHLFLFVSTSTRSQLPSRLAGSPRAPLREKLVLTAAPRAHSCFLAAVLFPAAHRPKRSSSVPLNPILQSSLEEVQLLYEFLLAELEIGPDLKISIKDEELASLRKAADFHTICNDVIPKSIPDIRRLSASLSSHPGVLKKEDFERTALTLAYVAYRTALSQGHQKDVWAQALLSLFQALRHDLMRSSGPRASP
;
A
#
# COMPACT_ATOMS: atom_id res chain seq x y z
N MET A 1 29.73 -17.13 24.49
CA MET A 1 28.27 -17.38 24.61
C MET A 1 27.57 -16.52 23.58
N PRO A 2 27.19 -17.04 22.39
CA PRO A 2 26.40 -16.26 21.45
C PRO A 2 24.91 -16.41 21.83
N GLY A 3 24.31 -15.29 22.20
CA GLY A 3 22.87 -15.17 22.46
C GLY A 3 22.09 -15.08 21.16
N SER A 4 21.02 -15.87 21.10
CA SER A 4 20.13 -16.10 19.97
C SER A 4 19.52 -14.81 19.40
N SER A 5 19.89 -14.45 18.17
CA SER A 5 19.13 -13.52 17.32
C SER A 5 18.36 -14.32 16.26
N LEU A 6 17.40 -15.11 16.72
CA LEU A 6 16.48 -15.86 15.86
C LEU A 6 15.07 -15.35 16.17
N GLY A 7 14.46 -14.57 15.27
CA GLY A 7 13.05 -14.19 15.47
C GLY A 7 12.46 -13.10 14.59
N HIS A 8 13.25 -12.26 13.91
CA HIS A 8 12.68 -11.12 13.16
C HIS A 8 12.55 -11.36 11.65
N THR A 9 13.27 -12.31 11.07
CA THR A 9 13.26 -12.56 9.62
C THR A 9 12.13 -13.46 9.12
N GLY A 10 11.45 -14.20 10.00
CA GLY A 10 10.26 -14.99 9.64
C GLY A 10 8.95 -14.19 9.52
N ALA A 11 8.90 -12.97 10.07
CA ALA A 11 7.66 -12.20 10.16
C ALA A 11 7.20 -11.63 8.82
N VAL A 12 8.13 -11.31 7.90
CA VAL A 12 7.79 -10.75 6.57
C VAL A 12 7.19 -11.83 5.67
N CYS A 13 7.74 -13.06 5.69
CA CYS A 13 7.17 -14.21 4.97
C CYS A 13 5.79 -14.60 5.52
N HIS A 14 5.61 -14.61 6.85
CA HIS A 14 4.30 -14.87 7.45
C HIS A 14 3.25 -13.81 7.11
N LEU A 15 3.66 -12.55 6.94
CA LEU A 15 2.75 -11.47 6.59
C LEU A 15 2.31 -11.53 5.12
N PHE A 16 3.23 -11.92 4.22
CA PHE A 16 2.88 -12.16 2.83
C PHE A 16 1.95 -13.36 2.69
N LEU A 17 2.22 -14.47 3.40
CA LEU A 17 1.31 -15.61 3.49
C LEU A 17 -0.05 -15.24 4.11
N PHE A 18 -0.07 -14.37 5.12
CA PHE A 18 -1.31 -13.90 5.74
C PHE A 18 -2.16 -13.04 4.79
N VAL A 19 -1.55 -12.12 4.05
CA VAL A 19 -2.25 -11.32 3.02
C VAL A 19 -2.74 -12.21 1.87
N SER A 20 -1.95 -13.19 1.44
CA SER A 20 -2.34 -14.15 0.39
C SER A 20 -3.42 -15.15 0.80
N THR A 21 -3.52 -15.50 2.09
CA THR A 21 -4.53 -16.45 2.59
C THR A 21 -5.82 -15.76 3.06
N SER A 22 -5.75 -14.50 3.51
CA SER A 22 -6.92 -13.75 3.98
C SER A 22 -7.87 -13.32 2.85
N THR A 23 -7.43 -13.30 1.58
CA THR A 23 -8.33 -13.05 0.43
C THR A 23 -9.25 -14.24 0.11
N ARG A 24 -9.07 -15.40 0.77
CA ARG A 24 -9.86 -16.61 0.49
C ARG A 24 -10.89 -16.97 1.56
N SER A 25 -10.92 -16.30 2.71
CA SER A 25 -11.85 -16.67 3.78
C SER A 25 -12.34 -15.46 4.57
N GLN A 26 -13.49 -14.92 4.15
CA GLN A 26 -14.61 -14.48 4.99
C GLN A 26 -15.54 -13.56 4.21
N LEU A 27 -16.59 -14.16 3.63
CA LEU A 27 -17.82 -13.47 3.26
C LEU A 27 -18.94 -14.08 4.12
N PRO A 28 -19.53 -13.35 5.09
CA PRO A 28 -20.81 -13.77 5.65
C PRO A 28 -21.94 -13.08 4.87
N SER A 29 -22.62 -13.90 4.07
CA SER A 29 -23.95 -13.64 3.50
C SER A 29 -25.02 -13.73 4.60
N ARG A 30 -25.92 -12.74 4.71
CA ARG A 30 -27.32 -12.82 5.22
C ARG A 30 -27.95 -11.41 5.17
N LEU A 31 -28.75 -11.10 4.15
CA LEU A 31 -30.20 -11.31 3.97
C LEU A 31 -31.07 -10.15 4.48
N ALA A 32 -31.51 -9.34 3.50
CA ALA A 32 -32.85 -8.82 3.24
C ALA A 32 -33.79 -8.41 4.40
N GLY A 33 -34.24 -7.16 4.36
CA GLY A 33 -35.45 -6.66 5.02
C GLY A 33 -35.70 -5.17 4.76
N SER A 34 -36.64 -4.86 3.88
CA SER A 34 -37.28 -3.55 3.59
C SER A 34 -38.80 -3.83 3.54
N PRO A 35 -39.78 -2.92 3.77
CA PRO A 35 -39.77 -1.51 3.32
C PRO A 35 -40.62 -0.43 4.07
N ARG A 36 -40.51 0.81 3.53
CA ARG A 36 -41.51 1.94 3.41
C ARG A 36 -41.75 2.96 4.55
N ALA A 37 -41.12 4.15 4.39
CA ALA A 37 -41.64 5.55 4.19
C ALA A 37 -42.80 6.15 5.04
N PRO A 38 -43.09 7.49 4.98
CA PRO A 38 -42.25 8.71 4.88
C PRO A 38 -42.63 9.77 5.96
N LEU A 39 -41.93 10.92 6.06
CA LEU A 39 -42.55 12.27 6.17
C LEU A 39 -41.50 13.39 6.18
N ARG A 40 -41.94 14.53 5.65
CA ARG A 40 -41.22 15.76 5.33
C ARG A 40 -40.86 16.55 6.58
N GLU A 41 -39.71 17.24 6.57
CA GLU A 41 -39.65 18.62 7.05
C GLU A 41 -38.50 19.40 6.41
N LYS A 42 -38.81 20.65 6.06
CA LYS A 42 -37.93 21.65 5.45
C LYS A 42 -37.07 22.27 6.56
N LEU A 43 -35.88 22.79 6.24
CA LEU A 43 -35.60 24.24 6.16
C LEU A 43 -34.09 24.57 6.14
N VAL A 44 -33.77 25.66 5.45
CA VAL A 44 -32.58 26.52 5.50
C VAL A 44 -31.30 26.01 4.83
N LEU A 45 -31.19 26.40 3.55
CA LEU A 45 -29.94 26.50 2.81
C LEU A 45 -29.18 27.76 3.29
N THR A 46 -28.15 27.59 4.12
CA THR A 46 -27.18 28.65 4.42
C THR A 46 -25.94 28.39 3.57
N ALA A 47 -25.66 29.30 2.65
CA ALA A 47 -24.53 29.21 1.74
C ALA A 47 -23.20 29.36 2.51
N ALA A 48 -22.49 28.26 2.70
CA ALA A 48 -21.09 28.28 3.12
C ALA A 48 -20.21 28.67 1.93
N PRO A 49 -19.12 29.43 2.14
CA PRO A 49 -18.23 29.81 1.06
C PRO A 49 -17.64 28.54 0.45
N ARG A 50 -17.90 28.35 -0.85
CA ARG A 50 -17.22 27.36 -1.68
C ARG A 50 -15.73 27.70 -1.67
N ALA A 51 -14.99 27.14 -0.73
CA ALA A 51 -13.60 26.85 -0.96
C ALA A 51 -13.58 25.97 -2.20
N HIS A 52 -13.15 26.52 -3.32
CA HIS A 52 -12.74 25.74 -4.46
C HIS A 52 -11.52 24.97 -3.99
N SER A 53 -11.76 23.84 -3.31
CA SER A 53 -10.75 22.81 -3.10
C SER A 53 -10.44 22.36 -4.51
N CYS A 54 -9.45 23.02 -5.11
CA CYS A 54 -8.92 22.67 -6.40
C CYS A 54 -8.38 21.26 -6.20
N PHE A 55 -9.19 20.27 -6.57
CA PHE A 55 -8.81 18.87 -6.63
C PHE A 55 -7.78 18.74 -7.75
N LEU A 56 -6.59 19.30 -7.53
CA LEU A 56 -5.38 18.82 -8.18
C LEU A 56 -5.36 17.34 -7.81
N ALA A 57 -5.51 16.47 -8.81
CA ALA A 57 -5.41 15.04 -8.62
C ALA A 57 -4.16 14.78 -7.77
N ALA A 58 -4.37 14.38 -6.51
CA ALA A 58 -3.30 14.29 -5.56
C ALA A 58 -2.34 13.21 -6.09
N VAL A 59 -1.13 13.62 -6.46
CA VAL A 59 -0.08 12.67 -6.85
C VAL A 59 0.17 11.78 -5.64
N LEU A 60 -0.14 10.49 -5.77
CA LEU A 60 -0.12 9.52 -4.65
C LEU A 60 1.30 9.28 -4.15
N PHE A 61 2.26 9.21 -5.09
CA PHE A 61 3.68 9.00 -4.80
C PHE A 61 4.55 10.09 -5.44
N PRO A 62 4.58 11.32 -4.89
CA PRO A 62 5.34 12.42 -5.47
C PRO A 62 6.84 12.12 -5.60
N ALA A 63 7.38 11.30 -4.69
CA ALA A 63 8.78 10.90 -4.69
C ALA A 63 9.18 10.08 -5.94
N ALA A 64 8.25 9.31 -6.53
CA ALA A 64 8.50 8.55 -7.76
C ALA A 64 8.84 9.44 -8.97
N HIS A 65 8.39 10.70 -8.94
CA HIS A 65 8.55 11.66 -10.04
C HIS A 65 9.70 12.65 -9.81
N ARG A 66 10.42 12.54 -8.69
CA ARG A 66 11.48 13.49 -8.34
C ARG A 66 12.78 13.12 -9.08
N PRO A 67 13.34 14.01 -9.94
CA PRO A 67 14.61 13.74 -10.59
C PRO A 67 15.74 13.68 -9.56
N LYS A 68 16.50 12.57 -9.53
CA LYS A 68 17.69 12.45 -8.67
C LYS A 68 18.90 12.89 -9.50
N ARG A 69 19.40 14.10 -9.23
CA ARG A 69 20.40 14.85 -10.05
C ARG A 69 21.77 14.15 -10.26
N SER A 70 21.97 12.94 -9.75
CA SER A 70 23.25 12.23 -9.75
C SER A 70 23.12 10.70 -9.84
N SER A 71 21.98 10.17 -10.27
CA SER A 71 21.70 8.73 -10.29
C SER A 71 21.28 8.27 -11.68
N SER A 72 21.81 7.14 -12.15
CA SER A 72 21.38 6.46 -13.39
C SER A 72 20.05 5.71 -13.26
N VAL A 73 19.37 5.86 -12.11
CA VAL A 73 18.11 5.18 -11.81
C VAL A 73 16.98 5.78 -12.66
N PRO A 74 16.13 4.94 -13.29
CA PRO A 74 15.00 5.42 -14.08
C PRO A 74 14.07 6.33 -13.29
N LEU A 75 13.56 7.38 -13.95
CA LEU A 75 12.51 8.21 -13.38
C LEU A 75 11.20 7.39 -13.38
N ASN A 76 10.52 7.29 -12.24
CA ASN A 76 9.31 6.49 -12.05
C ASN A 76 9.51 4.98 -12.34
N PRO A 77 10.36 4.27 -11.57
CA PRO A 77 10.58 2.84 -11.77
C PRO A 77 9.29 2.03 -11.57
N ILE A 78 9.13 0.97 -12.36
CA ILE A 78 8.01 0.02 -12.31
C ILE A 78 8.54 -1.36 -11.97
N LEU A 79 7.84 -2.11 -11.12
CA LEU A 79 8.33 -3.43 -10.69
C LEU A 79 8.05 -4.49 -11.73
N GLN A 80 6.90 -4.41 -12.38
CA GLN A 80 6.43 -5.48 -13.24
C GLN A 80 5.93 -4.92 -14.57
N SER A 81 6.38 -5.51 -15.66
CA SER A 81 5.92 -5.26 -17.03
C SER A 81 5.73 -6.57 -17.81
N SER A 82 6.33 -7.67 -17.34
CA SER A 82 6.18 -9.02 -17.87
C SER A 82 5.93 -10.06 -16.76
N LEU A 83 5.59 -11.29 -17.14
CA LEU A 83 5.40 -12.40 -16.19
C LEU A 83 6.71 -12.78 -15.48
N GLU A 84 7.83 -12.72 -16.19
CA GLU A 84 9.16 -13.01 -15.67
C GLU A 84 9.53 -12.01 -14.56
N GLU A 85 9.21 -10.72 -14.76
CA GLU A 85 9.42 -9.70 -13.72
C GLU A 85 8.50 -9.89 -12.51
N VAL A 86 7.30 -10.44 -12.71
CA VAL A 86 6.39 -10.80 -11.60
C VAL A 86 7.01 -11.93 -10.77
N GLN A 87 7.49 -12.99 -11.42
CA GLN A 87 8.17 -14.11 -10.77
C GLN A 87 9.41 -13.65 -10.01
N LEU A 88 10.24 -12.81 -10.64
CA LEU A 88 11.41 -12.24 -10.00
C LEU A 88 11.04 -11.37 -8.77
N LEU A 89 9.94 -10.61 -8.81
CA LEU A 89 9.49 -9.88 -7.62
C LEU A 89 9.11 -10.82 -6.49
N TYR A 90 8.45 -11.95 -6.79
CA TYR A 90 8.17 -12.96 -5.77
C TYR A 90 9.46 -13.54 -5.19
N GLU A 91 10.47 -13.80 -6.01
CA GLU A 91 11.79 -14.25 -5.55
C GLU A 91 12.41 -13.22 -4.61
N PHE A 92 12.43 -11.94 -4.97
CA PHE A 92 12.93 -10.87 -4.08
C PHE A 92 12.20 -10.82 -2.74
N LEU A 93 10.88 -10.99 -2.73
CA LEU A 93 10.08 -10.98 -1.50
C LEU A 93 10.29 -12.23 -0.64
N LEU A 94 10.68 -13.35 -1.25
CA LEU A 94 10.98 -14.61 -0.57
C LEU A 94 12.44 -14.74 -0.13
N ALA A 95 13.36 -14.01 -0.77
CA ALA A 95 14.82 -14.07 -0.57
C ALA A 95 15.33 -13.38 0.72
N GLU A 96 14.54 -13.46 1.79
CA GLU A 96 14.84 -12.89 3.11
C GLU A 96 15.24 -11.40 3.05
N LEU A 97 14.24 -10.52 3.04
CA LEU A 97 14.50 -9.08 3.12
C LEU A 97 15.07 -8.67 4.48
N GLU A 98 16.09 -7.82 4.47
CA GLU A 98 16.60 -7.15 5.65
C GLU A 98 16.02 -5.73 5.72
N ILE A 99 15.59 -5.33 6.92
CA ILE A 99 15.17 -3.96 7.20
C ILE A 99 16.09 -3.42 8.29
N GLY A 100 16.99 -2.51 7.90
CA GLY A 100 17.97 -1.91 8.80
C GLY A 100 17.35 -1.00 9.86
N PRO A 101 18.14 -0.55 10.86
CA PRO A 101 17.67 0.40 11.89
C PRO A 101 17.27 1.75 11.30
N ASP A 102 17.80 2.11 10.12
CA ASP A 102 17.41 3.28 9.34
C ASP A 102 16.16 3.04 8.47
N LEU A 103 15.52 1.88 8.63
CA LEU A 103 14.32 1.44 7.91
C LEU A 103 14.53 1.24 6.41
N LYS A 104 15.78 1.15 5.96
CA LYS A 104 16.11 0.76 4.59
C LYS A 104 15.92 -0.73 4.41
N ILE A 105 15.33 -1.09 3.27
CA ILE A 105 15.05 -2.45 2.84
C ILE A 105 16.13 -2.87 1.86
N SER A 106 16.80 -3.99 2.14
CA SER A 106 17.77 -4.63 1.27
C SER A 106 17.41 -6.11 1.07
N ILE A 107 17.85 -6.67 -0.05
CA ILE A 107 17.80 -8.11 -0.30
C ILE A 107 19.09 -8.69 0.28
N LYS A 108 19.01 -9.73 1.12
CA LYS A 108 20.19 -10.35 1.72
C LYS A 108 20.97 -11.20 0.73
N ASP A 109 20.27 -11.87 -0.17
CA ASP A 109 20.87 -12.69 -1.22
C ASP A 109 21.67 -11.80 -2.18
N GLU A 110 22.99 -12.01 -2.22
CA GLU A 110 23.92 -11.20 -3.02
C GLU A 110 23.71 -11.38 -4.53
N GLU A 111 23.32 -12.60 -4.97
CA GLU A 111 23.06 -12.87 -6.38
C GLU A 111 21.82 -12.08 -6.83
N LEU A 112 20.74 -12.16 -6.07
CA LEU A 112 19.51 -11.40 -6.35
C LEU A 112 19.71 -9.90 -6.19
N ALA A 113 20.47 -9.46 -5.18
CA ALA A 113 20.76 -8.04 -4.95
C ALA A 113 21.57 -7.41 -6.09
N SER A 114 22.38 -8.20 -6.81
CA SER A 114 23.17 -7.75 -7.94
C SER A 114 22.36 -7.47 -9.21
N LEU A 115 21.12 -7.95 -9.28
CA LEU A 115 20.28 -7.80 -10.46
C LEU A 115 19.89 -6.34 -10.68
N ARG A 116 19.88 -5.90 -11.94
CA ARG A 116 19.44 -4.54 -12.30
C ARG A 116 18.03 -4.23 -11.77
N LYS A 117 17.14 -5.22 -11.76
CA LYS A 117 15.76 -5.08 -11.26
C LYS A 117 15.71 -4.93 -9.74
N ALA A 118 16.69 -5.46 -9.01
CA ALA A 118 16.81 -5.23 -7.57
C ALA A 118 17.09 -3.75 -7.24
N ALA A 119 17.80 -3.03 -8.12
CA ALA A 119 17.99 -1.58 -7.96
C ALA A 119 16.68 -0.79 -8.08
N ASP A 120 15.78 -1.19 -8.98
CA ASP A 120 14.44 -0.60 -9.10
C ASP A 120 13.60 -0.90 -7.85
N PHE A 121 13.60 -2.16 -7.40
CA PHE A 121 12.93 -2.57 -6.17
C PHE A 121 13.44 -1.79 -4.95
N HIS A 122 14.76 -1.69 -4.78
CA HIS A 122 15.39 -0.93 -3.71
C HIS A 122 14.99 0.55 -3.76
N THR A 123 14.99 1.16 -4.94
CA THR A 123 14.55 2.56 -5.13
C THR A 123 13.10 2.72 -4.69
N ILE A 124 12.20 1.84 -5.12
CA ILE A 124 10.78 1.93 -4.75
C ILE A 124 10.61 1.78 -3.24
N CYS A 125 11.23 0.75 -2.66
CA CYS A 125 11.13 0.45 -1.24
C CYS A 125 11.73 1.52 -0.33
N ASN A 126 12.76 2.25 -0.76
CA ASN A 126 13.51 3.16 0.11
C ASN A 126 13.30 4.64 -0.21
N ASP A 127 13.09 4.99 -1.48
CA ASP A 127 12.95 6.38 -1.91
C ASP A 127 11.50 6.75 -2.26
N VAL A 128 10.63 5.78 -2.60
CA VAL A 128 9.27 6.07 -3.09
C VAL A 128 8.18 5.83 -2.05
N ILE A 129 8.15 4.66 -1.42
CA ILE A 129 7.08 4.34 -0.45
C ILE A 129 7.24 5.14 0.85
N PRO A 130 6.15 5.68 1.42
CA PRO A 130 6.22 6.44 2.65
C PRO A 130 6.58 5.53 3.85
N LYS A 131 7.45 6.05 4.74
CA LYS A 131 7.90 5.35 5.96
C LYS A 131 7.34 5.95 7.26
N SER A 132 6.80 7.17 7.19
CA SER A 132 6.27 7.90 8.35
C SER A 132 4.76 7.73 8.48
N ILE A 133 4.24 7.64 9.70
CA ILE A 133 2.79 7.57 9.97
C ILE A 133 2.01 8.74 9.32
N PRO A 134 2.46 10.01 9.43
CA PRO A 134 1.77 11.13 8.79
C PRO A 134 1.64 10.95 7.26
N ASP A 135 2.70 10.52 6.59
CA ASP A 135 2.68 10.33 5.14
C ASP A 135 1.79 9.16 4.74
N ILE A 136 1.82 8.06 5.50
CA ILE A 136 0.94 6.91 5.30
C ILE A 136 -0.53 7.32 5.45
N ARG A 137 -0.88 8.07 6.50
CA ARG A 137 -2.26 8.55 6.70
C ARG A 137 -2.70 9.49 5.58
N ARG A 138 -1.82 10.36 5.11
CA ARG A 138 -2.08 11.23 3.96
C ARG A 138 -2.31 10.41 2.70
N LEU A 139 -1.49 9.40 2.44
CA LEU A 139 -1.68 8.47 1.33
C LEU A 139 -3.03 7.77 1.42
N SER A 140 -3.41 7.22 2.58
CA SER A 140 -4.72 6.57 2.77
C SER A 140 -5.91 7.51 2.48
N ALA A 141 -5.82 8.76 2.92
CA ALA A 141 -6.84 9.77 2.63
C ALA A 141 -6.92 10.08 1.13
N SER A 142 -5.76 10.28 0.48
CA SER A 142 -5.69 10.51 -0.96
C SER A 142 -6.25 9.34 -1.77
N LEU A 143 -5.91 8.10 -1.41
CA LEU A 143 -6.42 6.88 -2.03
C LEU A 143 -7.95 6.74 -1.88
N SER A 144 -8.48 7.06 -0.69
CA SER A 144 -9.92 6.98 -0.43
C SER A 144 -10.71 8.00 -1.26
N SER A 145 -10.12 9.17 -1.54
CA SER A 145 -10.67 10.19 -2.43
C SER A 145 -10.33 10.00 -3.91
N HIS A 146 -9.53 8.98 -4.27
CA HIS A 146 -9.02 8.82 -5.62
C HIS A 146 -10.15 8.41 -6.58
N PRO A 147 -10.34 9.14 -7.70
CA PRO A 147 -11.35 8.79 -8.70
C PRO A 147 -10.88 7.58 -9.54
N GLY A 148 -11.75 6.59 -9.70
CA GLY A 148 -11.49 5.45 -10.60
C GLY A 148 -10.60 4.36 -10.00
N VAL A 149 -9.96 3.60 -10.88
CA VAL A 149 -9.03 2.51 -10.55
C VAL A 149 -7.59 3.03 -10.62
N LEU A 150 -6.75 2.61 -9.68
CA LEU A 150 -5.34 2.97 -9.62
C LEU A 150 -4.61 2.52 -10.88
N LYS A 151 -3.64 3.34 -11.28
CA LYS A 151 -2.63 2.90 -12.26
C LYS A 151 -1.80 1.78 -11.66
N LYS A 152 -1.28 0.91 -12.53
CA LYS A 152 -0.49 -0.26 -12.12
C LYS A 152 0.64 0.11 -11.16
N GLU A 153 1.38 1.17 -11.46
CA GLU A 153 2.53 1.61 -10.67
C GLU A 153 2.13 2.12 -9.29
N ASP A 154 1.00 2.85 -9.21
CA ASP A 154 0.47 3.36 -7.94
C ASP A 154 -0.11 2.21 -7.10
N PHE A 155 -0.72 1.22 -7.74
CA PHE A 155 -1.17 -0.01 -7.08
C PHE A 155 0.01 -0.79 -6.48
N GLU A 156 1.06 -1.04 -7.26
CA GLU A 156 2.29 -1.73 -6.81
C GLU A 156 2.90 -1.06 -5.58
N ARG A 157 3.06 0.27 -5.62
CA ARG A 157 3.60 1.06 -4.50
C ARG A 157 2.68 1.04 -3.29
N THR A 158 1.37 1.08 -3.51
CA THR A 158 0.38 1.00 -2.42
C THR A 158 0.43 -0.38 -1.76
N ALA A 159 0.56 -1.46 -2.53
CA ALA A 159 0.70 -2.81 -2.01
C ALA A 159 2.00 -2.99 -1.19
N LEU A 160 3.14 -2.48 -1.69
CA LEU A 160 4.39 -2.48 -0.94
C LEU A 160 4.31 -1.62 0.34
N THR A 161 3.62 -0.47 0.27
CA THR A 161 3.37 0.36 1.46
C THR A 161 2.53 -0.41 2.47
N LEU A 162 1.50 -1.14 2.04
CA LEU A 162 0.66 -1.96 2.90
C LEU A 162 1.48 -3.04 3.62
N ALA A 163 2.34 -3.76 2.88
CA ALA A 163 3.25 -4.75 3.45
C ALA A 163 4.19 -4.14 4.49
N TYR A 164 4.77 -2.97 4.19
CA TYR A 164 5.63 -2.24 5.13
C TYR A 164 4.90 -1.83 6.41
N VAL A 165 3.70 -1.25 6.29
CA VAL A 165 2.89 -0.82 7.43
C VAL A 165 2.49 -2.02 8.29
N ALA A 166 2.18 -3.14 7.66
CA ALA A 166 1.86 -4.37 8.36
C ALA A 166 3.07 -4.92 9.13
N TYR A 167 4.27 -4.87 8.53
CA TYR A 167 5.52 -5.23 9.22
C TYR A 167 5.78 -4.32 10.44
N ARG A 168 5.64 -3.00 10.27
CA ARG A 168 5.79 -2.04 11.37
C ARG A 168 4.77 -2.26 12.48
N THR A 169 3.55 -2.64 12.13
CA THR A 169 2.49 -2.98 13.10
C THR A 169 2.89 -4.20 13.93
N ALA A 170 3.43 -5.25 13.28
CA ALA A 170 3.86 -6.47 13.96
C ALA A 170 5.01 -6.24 14.94
N LEU A 171 5.92 -5.29 14.63
CA LEU A 171 7.04 -4.94 15.52
C LEU A 171 6.69 -3.92 16.61
N SER A 172 5.58 -3.20 16.48
CA SER A 172 5.21 -2.16 17.43
C SER A 172 4.56 -2.73 18.69
N GLN A 173 4.75 -2.03 19.81
CA GLN A 173 4.19 -2.39 21.11
C GLN A 173 3.43 -1.22 21.73
N GLY A 174 2.51 -1.52 22.65
CA GLY A 174 1.70 -0.52 23.35
C GLY A 174 0.95 0.43 22.40
N HIS A 175 0.88 1.70 22.75
CA HIS A 175 0.15 2.71 21.98
C HIS A 175 0.63 2.86 20.53
N GLN A 176 1.93 2.62 20.26
CA GLN A 176 2.45 2.67 18.89
C GLN A 176 1.82 1.58 18.03
N LYS A 177 1.55 0.40 18.59
CA LYS A 177 0.88 -0.68 17.86
C LYS A 177 -0.51 -0.25 17.38
N ASP A 178 -1.27 0.45 18.21
CA ASP A 178 -2.61 0.94 17.85
C ASP A 178 -2.55 1.99 16.73
N VAL A 179 -1.58 2.90 16.79
CA VAL A 179 -1.35 3.91 15.74
C VAL A 179 -1.01 3.24 14.40
N TRP A 180 -0.11 2.26 14.40
CA TRP A 180 0.24 1.51 13.20
C TRP A 180 -0.92 0.63 12.69
N ALA A 181 -1.66 -0.03 13.59
CA ALA A 181 -2.82 -0.85 13.23
C ALA A 181 -3.93 -0.02 12.58
N GLN A 182 -4.18 1.20 13.10
CA GLN A 182 -5.16 2.10 12.49
C GLN A 182 -4.73 2.59 11.11
N ALA A 183 -3.44 2.89 10.93
CA ALA A 183 -2.89 3.24 9.61
C ALA A 183 -3.00 2.05 8.63
N LEU A 184 -2.70 0.83 9.09
CA LEU A 184 -2.83 -0.40 8.32
C LEU A 184 -4.27 -0.61 7.83
N LEU A 185 -5.24 -0.51 8.73
CA LEU A 185 -6.65 -0.69 8.43
C LEU A 185 -7.14 0.35 7.41
N SER A 186 -6.77 1.62 7.60
CA SER A 186 -7.15 2.71 6.69
C SER A 186 -6.61 2.48 5.27
N LEU A 187 -5.35 2.04 5.18
CA LEU A 187 -4.70 1.76 3.89
C LEU A 187 -5.30 0.51 3.22
N PHE A 188 -5.55 -0.56 3.97
CA PHE A 188 -6.21 -1.77 3.47
C PHE A 188 -7.60 -1.47 2.92
N GLN A 189 -8.41 -0.69 3.64
CA GLN A 189 -9.76 -0.31 3.19
C GLN A 189 -9.72 0.47 1.87
N ALA A 190 -8.79 1.41 1.74
CA ALA A 190 -8.61 2.19 0.52
C ALA A 190 -8.18 1.29 -0.67
N LEU A 191 -7.20 0.41 -0.47
CA LEU A 191 -6.73 -0.52 -1.52
C LEU A 191 -7.80 -1.55 -1.89
N ARG A 192 -8.56 -2.07 -0.93
CA ARG A 192 -9.68 -2.98 -1.19
C ARG A 192 -10.75 -2.30 -2.02
N HIS A 193 -11.04 -1.03 -1.77
CA HIS A 193 -12.00 -0.27 -2.58
C HIS A 193 -11.57 -0.21 -4.05
N ASP A 194 -10.28 -0.01 -4.31
CA ASP A 194 -9.73 -0.01 -5.66
C ASP A 194 -9.94 -1.37 -6.37
N LEU A 195 -9.58 -2.47 -5.68
CA LEU A 195 -9.79 -3.82 -6.19
C LEU A 195 -11.26 -4.10 -6.54
N MET A 196 -12.20 -3.70 -5.68
CA MET A 196 -13.64 -3.89 -5.93
C MET A 196 -14.14 -3.10 -7.15
N ARG A 197 -13.59 -1.91 -7.42
CA ARG A 197 -13.91 -1.13 -8.64
C ARG A 197 -13.38 -1.81 -9.89
N SER A 198 -12.17 -2.38 -9.83
CA SER A 198 -11.56 -3.07 -10.97
C SER A 198 -12.33 -4.32 -11.41
N SER A 199 -13.04 -4.97 -10.47
CA SER A 199 -13.86 -6.17 -10.71
C SER A 199 -15.32 -5.87 -11.11
N GLY A 200 -15.72 -4.60 -11.21
CA GLY A 200 -17.10 -4.23 -11.56
C GLY A 200 -17.48 -4.69 -12.98
N PRO A 201 -18.78 -4.99 -13.23
CA PRO A 201 -19.22 -5.42 -14.55
C PRO A 201 -18.86 -4.35 -15.58
N ARG A 202 -18.08 -4.74 -16.58
CA ARG A 202 -17.79 -3.93 -17.76
C ARG A 202 -19.14 -3.63 -18.42
N ALA A 203 -19.69 -2.44 -18.19
CA ALA A 203 -20.85 -1.97 -18.92
C ALA A 203 -20.44 -1.92 -20.39
N SER A 204 -20.94 -2.87 -21.18
CA SER A 204 -20.81 -2.86 -22.63
C SER A 204 -21.53 -1.60 -23.17
N PRO A 205 -20.96 -0.93 -24.18
CA PRO A 205 -21.56 0.24 -24.81
C PRO A 205 -22.89 -0.07 -25.50
#